data_AF-A0A7S2MUA5-F1
#
_entry.id   AF-A0A7S2MUA5-F1
#
_cell.length_a   1.000
_cell.length_b   1.000
_cell.length_c   1.000
_cell.angle_alpha   90.00
_cell.angle_beta   90.00
_cell.angle_gamma   90.00
#
_symmetry.space_group_name_H-M   'P 1'
#
loop_
_entity.id
_entity.type
_entity.pdbx_description
1 polymer ?
#
loop_
_entity_poly.entity_id
_entity_poly.type
_entity_poly.pdbx_seq_one_letter_code
_entity_poly.pdbx_strand_id
1 'polypeptide(L)'
;GEGGGCVFIVNVSAMEGKFYRHKTANHPHTNMAKAALNMMTRTSAADLASRHSIYMTAVDTGWINDENPRDKAAKNADVNHFQTPIDEIDAAARVLHPIFEGVATGRPRFGVFLKDYAETEW
;
A
#
# COMPACT_ATOMS: atom_id res chain seq x y z
N GLY A 1 -28.40 -17.06 9.24
CA GLY A 1 -28.52 -15.92 8.31
C GLY A 1 -27.23 -15.88 7.55
N GLU A 2 -27.29 -16.05 6.23
CA GLU A 2 -26.12 -16.04 5.36
C GLU A 2 -25.45 -14.67 5.44
N GLY A 3 -24.30 -14.59 6.12
CA GLY A 3 -23.49 -13.39 6.12
C GLY A 3 -22.91 -13.21 4.73
N GLY A 4 -23.42 -12.23 3.97
CA GLY A 4 -22.83 -11.84 2.70
C GLY A 4 -21.32 -11.62 2.90
N GLY A 5 -20.50 -12.38 2.17
CA GLY A 5 -19.05 -12.34 2.32
C GLY A 5 -18.51 -10.93 2.07
N CYS A 6 -17.59 -10.47 2.93
CA CYS A 6 -16.85 -9.23 2.70
C CYS A 6 -15.80 -9.46 1.62
N VAL A 7 -15.78 -8.62 0.57
CA VAL A 7 -14.76 -8.66 -0.47
C VAL A 7 -13.78 -7.51 -0.24
N PHE A 8 -12.49 -7.76 -0.39
CA PHE A 8 -11.44 -6.78 -0.14
C PHE A 8 -10.64 -6.51 -1.42
N ILE A 9 -10.38 -5.24 -1.70
CA ILE A 9 -9.41 -4.83 -2.74
C ILE A 9 -8.30 -4.06 -2.04
N VAL A 10 -7.08 -4.60 -2.08
CA VAL A 10 -5.91 -3.94 -1.48
C VAL A 10 -4.97 -3.49 -2.60
N ASN A 11 -4.94 -2.19 -2.83
CA ASN A 11 -4.03 -1.58 -3.77
C ASN A 11 -2.66 -1.37 -3.11
N VAL A 12 -1.66 -2.14 -3.55
CA VAL A 12 -0.26 -1.98 -3.09
C VAL A 12 0.29 -0.68 -3.68
N SER A 13 0.32 0.35 -2.85
CA SER A 13 0.74 1.71 -3.21
C SER A 13 2.11 2.04 -2.59
N ALA A 14 2.50 3.31 -2.62
CA ALA A 14 3.74 3.79 -2.02
C ALA A 14 3.62 5.25 -1.57
N MET A 15 4.47 5.68 -0.65
CA MET A 15 4.62 7.09 -0.27
C MET A 15 4.93 8.03 -1.46
N GLU A 16 5.51 7.50 -2.54
CA GLU A 16 5.72 8.22 -3.80
C GLU A 16 4.40 8.67 -4.46
N GLY A 17 3.28 7.99 -4.17
CA GLY A 17 1.95 8.39 -4.64
C GLY A 17 1.37 9.61 -3.96
N LYS A 18 1.96 10.09 -2.85
CA LYS A 18 1.45 11.24 -2.11
C LYS A 18 1.59 12.54 -2.89
N PHE A 19 0.50 13.28 -3.04
CA PHE A 19 0.54 14.57 -3.72
C PHE A 19 1.28 15.62 -2.89
N TYR A 20 0.99 15.69 -1.59
CA TYR A 20 1.55 16.68 -0.68
C TYR A 20 2.87 16.22 -0.03
N ARG A 21 3.80 15.73 -0.85
CA ARG A 21 5.14 15.32 -0.41
C ARG A 21 6.17 15.96 -1.34
N HIS A 22 7.32 16.36 -0.78
CA HIS A 22 8.44 16.80 -1.61
C HIS A 22 8.87 15.68 -2.57
N LYS A 23 8.96 16.00 -3.86
CA LYS A 23 9.37 15.08 -4.93
C LYS A 23 10.62 15.60 -5.61
N THR A 24 11.47 14.66 -6.03
CA THR A 24 12.60 14.95 -6.92
C THR A 24 12.23 14.57 -8.36
N ALA A 25 13.14 14.79 -9.32
CA ALA A 25 12.97 14.30 -10.69
C ALA A 25 13.09 12.78 -10.83
N ASN A 26 13.39 12.06 -9.74
CA ASN A 26 13.48 10.61 -9.73
C ASN A 26 12.08 9.97 -9.72
N HIS A 27 11.97 8.82 -10.39
CA HIS A 27 10.77 7.98 -10.45
C HIS A 27 9.46 8.72 -10.83
N PRO A 28 9.44 9.59 -11.86
CA PRO A 28 8.24 10.34 -12.22
C PRO A 28 7.06 9.43 -12.60
N HIS A 29 7.34 8.29 -13.24
CA HIS A 29 6.31 7.30 -13.57
C HIS A 29 5.73 6.61 -12.32
N THR A 30 6.56 6.27 -11.33
CA THR A 30 6.08 5.67 -10.07
C THR A 30 5.26 6.68 -9.28
N ASN A 31 5.74 7.92 -9.16
CA ASN A 31 4.98 9.02 -8.57
C ASN A 31 3.58 9.15 -9.20
N MET A 32 3.51 9.23 -10.53
CA MET A 32 2.25 9.34 -11.28
C MET A 32 1.35 8.12 -11.09
N ALA A 33 1.88 6.91 -11.28
CA ALA A 33 1.10 5.67 -11.22
C ALA A 33 0.53 5.43 -9.82
N LYS A 34 1.34 5.64 -8.78
CA LYS A 34 0.92 5.47 -7.38
C LYS A 34 -0.07 6.54 -6.95
N ALA A 35 0.08 7.79 -7.43
CA ALA A 35 -0.89 8.85 -7.19
C ALA A 35 -2.25 8.56 -7.85
N ALA A 36 -2.24 8.07 -9.10
CA ALA A 36 -3.46 7.65 -9.78
C ALA A 36 -4.16 6.48 -9.06
N LEU A 37 -3.39 5.50 -8.57
CA LEU A 37 -3.90 4.37 -7.80
C LEU A 37 -4.51 4.80 -6.45
N ASN A 38 -3.84 5.74 -5.76
CA ASN A 38 -4.37 6.37 -4.55
C ASN A 38 -5.70 7.09 -4.83
N MET A 39 -5.78 7.86 -5.91
CA MET A 39 -6.99 8.56 -6.29
C MET A 39 -8.14 7.62 -6.67
N MET A 40 -7.85 6.50 -7.35
CA MET A 40 -8.85 5.47 -7.64
C MET A 40 -9.46 4.92 -6.34
N THR A 41 -8.61 4.59 -5.36
CA THR A 41 -9.05 4.13 -4.04
C THR A 41 -9.91 5.17 -3.34
N ARG A 42 -9.42 6.41 -3.26
CA ARG A 42 -10.09 7.52 -2.56
C ARG A 42 -11.49 7.81 -3.10
N THR A 43 -11.69 7.66 -4.40
CA THR A 43 -12.93 8.06 -5.08
C THR A 43 -13.92 6.91 -5.25
N SER A 44 -13.44 5.69 -5.49
CA SER A 44 -14.30 4.54 -5.80
C SER A 44 -14.77 3.78 -4.55
N ALA A 45 -14.00 3.84 -3.45
CA ALA A 45 -14.22 2.94 -2.31
C ALA A 45 -15.59 3.10 -1.63
N ALA A 46 -16.13 4.32 -1.51
CA ALA A 46 -17.41 4.55 -0.83
C ALA A 46 -18.60 3.93 -1.59
N ASP A 47 -18.60 4.04 -2.92
CA ASP A 47 -19.64 3.45 -3.77
C ASP A 47 -19.58 1.91 -3.71
N LEU A 48 -18.38 1.35 -3.83
CA LEU A 48 -18.13 -0.09 -3.74
C LEU A 48 -18.52 -0.67 -2.38
N ALA A 49 -18.19 0.02 -1.29
CA ALA A 49 -18.53 -0.44 0.06
C ALA A 49 -20.05 -0.42 0.29
N SER A 50 -20.73 0.66 -0.09
CA SER A 50 -22.16 0.83 0.16
C SER A 50 -23.06 -0.04 -0.72
N ARG A 51 -22.67 -0.29 -1.97
CA ARG A 51 -23.49 -1.02 -2.95
C ARG A 51 -23.16 -2.50 -3.08
N HIS A 52 -21.92 -2.87 -2.78
CA HIS A 52 -21.40 -4.20 -3.12
C HIS A 52 -20.66 -4.89 -1.98
N SER A 53 -20.54 -4.27 -0.79
CA SER A 53 -19.73 -4.80 0.31
C SER A 53 -18.28 -5.12 -0.12
N ILE A 54 -17.75 -4.27 -1.00
CA ILE A 54 -16.37 -4.32 -1.48
C ILE A 54 -15.57 -3.21 -0.79
N TYR A 55 -14.60 -3.58 0.03
CA TYR A 55 -13.80 -2.67 0.85
C TYR A 55 -12.44 -2.45 0.21
N MET A 56 -12.28 -1.29 -0.43
CA MET A 56 -11.06 -0.93 -1.15
C MET A 56 -10.15 -0.04 -0.31
N THR A 57 -8.89 -0.43 -0.15
CA THR A 57 -7.85 0.32 0.58
C THR A 57 -6.57 0.44 -0.22
N ALA A 58 -5.76 1.46 0.05
CA ALA A 58 -4.39 1.57 -0.44
C ALA A 58 -3.40 1.32 0.70
N VAL A 59 -2.29 0.63 0.44
CA VAL A 59 -1.29 0.27 1.46
C VAL A 59 0.12 0.56 0.97
N ASP A 60 0.90 1.30 1.76
CA ASP A 60 2.35 1.45 1.60
C ASP A 60 3.06 0.28 2.30
N THR A 61 3.81 -0.52 1.54
CA THR A 61 4.59 -1.63 2.11
C THR A 61 5.86 -1.16 2.82
N GLY A 62 6.25 0.10 2.65
CA GLY A 62 7.58 0.58 3.01
C GLY A 62 8.65 0.15 2.01
N TRP A 63 9.91 0.43 2.36
CA TRP A 63 11.05 0.14 1.51
C TRP A 63 11.51 -1.31 1.75
N ILE A 64 11.22 -2.19 0.79
CA ILE A 64 11.37 -3.65 0.92
C ILE A 64 12.49 -4.24 0.05
N ASN A 65 12.93 -3.50 -0.97
CA ASN A 65 13.97 -3.92 -1.90
C ASN A 65 14.85 -2.75 -2.34
N ASP A 66 16.10 -3.01 -2.67
CA ASP A 66 16.95 -2.03 -3.34
C ASP A 66 16.50 -1.89 -4.81
N GLU A 67 15.97 -0.72 -5.17
CA GLU A 67 15.45 -0.42 -6.51
C GLU A 67 16.56 -0.25 -7.58
N ASN A 68 17.83 -0.32 -7.17
CA ASN A 68 18.95 -0.36 -8.09
C ASN A 68 18.94 -1.62 -8.98
N PRO A 69 19.55 -1.57 -10.18
CA PRO A 69 19.82 -2.77 -10.97
C PRO A 69 20.50 -3.86 -10.13
N ARG A 70 20.10 -5.12 -10.35
CA ARG A 70 20.48 -6.28 -9.53
C ARG A 70 21.98 -6.34 -9.19
N ASP A 71 22.85 -6.11 -10.17
CA ASP A 71 24.30 -6.18 -9.95
C ASP A 71 24.82 -5.06 -9.04
N LYS A 72 24.23 -3.86 -9.14
CA LYS A 72 24.54 -2.72 -8.25
C LYS A 72 24.00 -2.98 -6.85
N ALA A 73 22.76 -3.47 -6.73
CA ALA A 73 22.15 -3.82 -5.45
C ALA A 73 22.98 -4.91 -4.73
N ALA A 74 23.38 -5.97 -5.45
CA ALA A 74 24.21 -7.04 -4.90
C ALA A 74 25.57 -6.52 -4.43
N LYS A 75 26.23 -5.66 -5.23
CA LYS A 75 27.50 -5.04 -4.85
C LYS A 75 27.35 -4.13 -3.64
N ASN A 76 26.27 -3.35 -3.56
CA ASN A 76 26.01 -2.48 -2.41
C ASN A 76 25.74 -3.28 -1.14
N ALA A 77 25.00 -4.39 -1.24
CA ALA A 77 24.76 -5.31 -0.13
C ALA A 77 26.07 -5.91 0.39
N ASP A 78 26.96 -6.34 -0.51
CA ASP A 78 28.26 -6.94 -0.14
C ASP A 78 29.25 -5.92 0.46
N VAL A 79 29.39 -4.76 -0.19
CA VAL A 79 30.40 -3.75 0.19
C VAL A 79 29.96 -2.89 1.37
N ASN A 80 28.69 -2.48 1.40
CA ASN A 80 28.18 -1.53 2.40
C ASN A 80 27.32 -2.21 3.47
N HIS A 81 27.19 -3.54 3.45
CA HIS A 81 26.27 -4.30 4.31
C HIS A 81 24.86 -3.71 4.29
N PHE A 82 24.45 -3.23 3.10
CA PHE A 82 23.18 -2.56 2.95
C PHE A 82 22.03 -3.57 2.98
N GLN A 83 21.01 -3.27 3.80
CA GLN A 83 19.74 -3.98 3.84
C GLN A 83 18.61 -2.96 3.97
N THR A 84 17.48 -3.25 3.34
CA THR A 84 16.26 -2.45 3.51
C THR A 84 15.68 -2.61 4.92
N PRO A 85 15.00 -1.57 5.44
CA PRO A 85 14.45 -1.60 6.80
C PRO A 85 13.29 -2.57 6.95
N ILE A 86 12.62 -2.93 5.85
CA ILE A 86 11.47 -3.83 5.81
C ILE A 86 11.84 -5.07 4.99
N ASP A 87 11.39 -6.23 5.44
CA ASP A 87 11.51 -7.50 4.71
C ASP A 87 10.19 -7.86 4.00
N GLU A 88 10.22 -8.94 3.20
CA GLU A 88 9.04 -9.44 2.47
C GLU A 88 7.89 -9.90 3.38
N ILE A 89 8.18 -10.34 4.60
CA ILE A 89 7.18 -10.83 5.55
C ILE A 89 6.42 -9.65 6.16
N ASP A 90 7.12 -8.60 6.61
CA ASP A 90 6.48 -7.38 7.12
C ASP A 90 5.73 -6.64 6.00
N ALA A 91 6.26 -6.63 4.78
CA ALA A 91 5.56 -6.12 3.61
C ALA A 91 4.23 -6.83 3.37
N ALA A 92 4.24 -8.17 3.37
CA ALA A 92 3.03 -8.97 3.23
C ALA A 92 2.05 -8.75 4.38
N ALA A 93 2.54 -8.64 5.62
CA ALA A 93 1.72 -8.37 6.80
C ALA A 93 0.98 -7.03 6.67
N ARG A 94 1.65 -5.98 6.19
CA ARG A 94 1.03 -4.67 5.92
C ARG A 94 -0.08 -4.76 4.89
N VAL A 95 0.13 -5.49 3.79
CA VAL A 95 -0.88 -5.69 2.73
C VAL A 95 -2.10 -6.46 3.27
N LEU A 96 -1.88 -7.46 4.10
CA LEU A 96 -2.97 -8.28 4.66
C LEU A 96 -3.70 -7.60 5.82
N HIS A 97 -3.08 -6.61 6.47
CA HIS A 97 -3.64 -5.94 7.64
C HIS A 97 -5.10 -5.48 7.51
N PRO A 98 -5.52 -4.70 6.50
CA PRO A 98 -6.90 -4.23 6.38
C PRO A 98 -7.91 -5.38 6.24
N ILE A 99 -7.49 -6.53 5.71
CA ILE A 99 -8.32 -7.73 5.59
C ILE A 99 -8.51 -8.35 6.97
N PHE A 100 -7.41 -8.65 7.68
CA PHE A 100 -7.48 -9.31 8.99
C PHE A 100 -8.18 -8.46 10.03
N GLU A 101 -7.89 -7.15 10.07
CA GLU A 101 -8.58 -6.23 10.97
C GLU A 101 -10.08 -6.15 10.64
N GLY A 102 -10.43 -6.01 9.35
CA GLY A 102 -11.83 -5.94 8.92
C GLY A 102 -12.63 -7.19 9.30
N VAL A 103 -12.04 -8.37 9.12
CA VAL A 103 -12.64 -9.66 9.50
C VAL A 103 -12.75 -9.79 11.02
N ALA A 104 -11.69 -9.48 11.77
CA ALA A 104 -11.66 -9.63 13.22
C ALA A 104 -12.61 -8.67 13.95
N THR A 105 -12.78 -7.45 13.42
CA THR A 105 -13.61 -6.41 14.05
C THR A 105 -15.04 -6.36 13.51
N GLY A 106 -15.30 -6.97 12.35
CA GLY A 106 -16.54 -6.78 11.59
C GLY A 106 -16.73 -5.35 11.07
N ARG A 107 -15.65 -4.54 11.07
CA ARG A 107 -15.65 -3.13 10.66
C ARG A 107 -14.53 -2.87 9.64
N PRO A 108 -14.67 -3.39 8.41
CA PRO A 108 -13.66 -3.21 7.37
C PRO A 108 -13.49 -1.73 7.00
N ARG A 109 -12.22 -1.29 6.99
CA ARG A 109 -11.84 0.04 6.49
C ARG A 109 -11.94 0.08 4.96
N PHE A 110 -12.30 1.24 4.42
CA PHE A 110 -12.34 1.49 2.98
C PHE A 110 -12.04 2.96 2.71
N GLY A 111 -11.51 3.28 1.53
CA GLY A 111 -11.25 4.66 1.12
C GLY A 111 -10.16 5.33 1.95
N VAL A 112 -9.18 4.54 2.40
CA VAL A 112 -8.05 4.99 3.22
C VAL A 112 -6.72 4.60 2.59
N PHE A 113 -5.68 5.38 2.89
CA PHE A 113 -4.29 5.03 2.60
C PHE A 113 -3.59 4.65 3.91
N LEU A 114 -3.03 3.44 3.97
CA LEU A 114 -2.39 2.91 5.18
C LEU A 114 -0.87 2.95 5.04
N LYS A 115 -0.20 3.44 6.07
CA LYS A 115 1.25 3.36 6.27
C LYS A 115 1.52 2.92 7.70
N ASP A 116 2.40 1.94 7.87
CA ASP A 116 2.71 1.37 9.20
C ASP A 116 1.43 0.97 9.97
N TYR A 117 0.50 0.30 9.28
CA TYR A 117 -0.80 -0.16 9.82
C TYR A 117 -1.82 0.95 10.18
N ALA A 118 -1.43 2.23 10.06
CA ALA A 118 -2.26 3.39 10.40
C ALA A 118 -2.67 4.20 9.16
N GLU A 119 -3.79 4.91 9.25
CA GLU A 119 -4.21 5.83 8.19
C GLU A 119 -3.23 6.99 8.04
N THR A 120 -3.01 7.40 6.80
CA THR A 120 -2.14 8.51 6.47
C THR A 120 -2.76 9.39 5.38
N GLU A 121 -2.28 10.61 5.26
CA GLU A 121 -2.69 11.53 4.20
C GLU A 121 -2.39 10.98 2.80
N TRP A 122 -3.15 11.42 1.80
CA TRP A 122 -3.11 10.91 0.43
C TRP A 122 -1.88 11.29 -0.39
#